data_AF-A0A227J536-F1
#
_entry.id   AF-A0A227J536-F1
#
_cell.length_a   1.000
_cell.length_b   1.000
_cell.length_c   1.000
_cell.angle_alpha   90.00
_cell.angle_beta   90.00
_cell.angle_gamma   90.00
#
_symmetry.space_group_name_H-M   'P 1'
#
loop_
_entity.id
_entity.type
_entity.pdbx_description
1 polymer ?
#
loop_
_entity_poly.entity_id
_entity_poly.type
_entity_poly.pdbx_seq_one_letter_code
_entity_poly.pdbx_strand_id
1 'polypeptide(L)'
;IEMVEAQQPEPYQESFRALTKAIGAAFIVIGDNQGVRLIHPVDERIGKPMKGGDNQRALVEGQSYVSTARGSLGYSVRGKAAIFDAQGNIIGVVSVGYLLDRLQDRIE
;
A
#
# COMPACT_ATOMS: atom_id res chain seq x y z
N ILE A 1 3.50 3.34 12.49
CA ILE A 1 4.00 4.72 12.25
C ILE A 1 5.51 4.71 12.41
N GLU A 2 6.02 4.25 13.56
CA GLU A 2 7.46 4.04 13.83
C GLU A 2 8.25 3.38 12.70
N MET A 3 7.74 2.28 12.10
CA MET A 3 8.36 1.62 10.94
C MET A 3 8.62 2.56 9.76
N VAL A 4 7.68 3.45 9.46
CA VAL A 4 7.76 4.39 8.34
C VAL A 4 8.75 5.51 8.67
N GLU A 5 8.72 6.00 9.91
CA GLU A 5 9.64 7.03 10.40
C GLU A 5 11.10 6.54 10.42
N ALA A 6 11.32 5.32 10.91
CA ALA A 6 12.64 4.70 10.98
C ALA A 6 13.13 4.12 9.63
N GLN A 7 12.26 4.02 8.63
CA GLN A 7 12.49 3.29 7.37
C GLN A 7 13.03 1.87 7.58
N GLN A 8 12.58 1.21 8.64
CA GLN A 8 12.98 -0.16 9.01
C GLN A 8 11.78 -1.09 8.86
N PRO A 9 11.60 -1.72 7.69
CA PRO A 9 10.43 -2.57 7.42
C PRO A 9 10.48 -3.93 8.13
N GLU A 10 11.64 -4.38 8.58
CA GLU A 10 11.76 -5.54 9.46
C GLU A 10 11.47 -5.13 10.91
N PRO A 11 10.66 -5.90 11.68
CA PRO A 11 10.11 -7.24 11.40
C PRO A 11 8.68 -7.24 10.81
N TYR A 12 8.19 -6.10 10.33
CA TYR A 12 6.77 -5.89 9.98
C TYR A 12 6.34 -6.61 8.70
N GLN A 13 7.30 -6.91 7.82
CA GLN A 13 7.06 -7.52 6.52
C GLN A 13 6.25 -8.83 6.59
N GLU A 14 6.60 -9.76 7.48
CA GLU A 14 5.86 -11.01 7.65
C GLU A 14 4.46 -10.79 8.21
N SER A 15 4.32 -9.88 9.18
CA SER A 15 3.03 -9.53 9.78
C SER A 15 2.07 -8.94 8.75
N PHE A 16 2.54 -8.06 7.86
CA PHE A 16 1.71 -7.51 6.78
C PHE A 16 1.37 -8.54 5.72
N ARG A 17 2.23 -9.53 5.45
CA ARG A 17 1.90 -10.67 4.58
C ARG A 17 0.80 -11.53 5.19
N ALA A 18 0.90 -11.84 6.48
CA ALA A 18 -0.13 -12.58 7.20
C ALA A 18 -1.46 -11.82 7.19
N LEU A 19 -1.43 -10.52 7.48
CA LEU A 19 -2.62 -9.67 7.44
C LEU A 19 -3.25 -9.61 6.04
N THR A 20 -2.43 -9.45 4.99
CA THR A 20 -2.89 -9.45 3.59
C THR A 20 -3.71 -10.71 3.30
N LYS A 21 -3.23 -11.89 3.72
CA LYS A 21 -3.93 -13.16 3.57
C LYS A 21 -5.21 -13.20 4.41
N ALA A 22 -5.15 -12.79 5.67
CA ALA A 22 -6.26 -12.85 6.61
C ALA A 22 -7.48 -12.03 6.15
N ILE A 23 -7.25 -10.87 5.52
CA ILE A 23 -8.33 -10.01 5.01
C ILE A 23 -8.70 -10.30 3.55
N GLY A 24 -8.09 -11.34 2.95
CA GLY A 24 -8.30 -11.71 1.56
C GLY A 24 -7.85 -10.67 0.53
N ALA A 25 -7.01 -9.70 0.94
CA ALA A 25 -6.48 -8.70 0.02
C ALA A 25 -5.49 -9.33 -0.95
N ALA A 26 -5.42 -8.79 -2.16
CA ALA A 26 -4.38 -9.18 -3.11
C ALA A 26 -3.01 -8.61 -2.69
N PHE A 27 -3.01 -7.44 -2.06
CA PHE A 27 -1.80 -6.83 -1.50
C PHE A 27 -2.14 -5.81 -0.41
N ILE A 28 -1.20 -5.66 0.52
CA ILE A 28 -0.99 -4.46 1.33
C ILE A 28 0.40 -3.93 0.96
N VAL A 29 0.48 -2.65 0.61
CA VAL A 29 1.74 -1.97 0.27
C VAL A 29 1.84 -0.70 1.11
N ILE A 30 2.98 -0.50 1.74
CA ILE A 30 3.30 0.75 2.44
C ILE A 30 4.49 1.38 1.74
N GLY A 31 4.39 2.65 1.41
CA GLY A 31 5.49 3.45 0.89
C GLY A 31 5.83 4.63 1.80
N ASP A 32 7.08 5.09 1.70
CA ASP A 32 7.54 6.31 2.34
C ASP A 32 6.98 7.58 1.65
N ASN A 33 7.40 8.76 2.09
CA ASN A 33 6.96 10.04 1.55
C ASN A 33 7.39 10.29 0.09
N GLN A 34 8.34 9.51 -0.44
CA GLN A 34 8.73 9.52 -1.86
C GLN A 34 7.99 8.44 -2.67
N GLY A 35 7.12 7.65 -2.03
CA GLY A 35 6.43 6.53 -2.65
C GLY A 35 7.34 5.33 -2.94
N VAL A 36 8.46 5.19 -2.24
CA VAL A 36 9.31 4.00 -2.28
C VAL A 36 8.72 2.96 -1.34
N ARG A 37 8.61 1.71 -1.80
CA ARG A 37 7.98 0.64 -1.03
C ARG A 37 8.83 0.21 0.17
N LEU A 38 8.26 0.33 1.36
CA LEU A 38 8.78 -0.27 2.60
C LEU A 38 8.21 -1.68 2.79
N ILE A 39 6.91 -1.87 2.52
CA ILE A 39 6.22 -3.16 2.63
C ILE A 39 5.62 -3.54 1.29
N HIS A 40 5.81 -4.79 0.88
CA HIS A 40 5.19 -5.36 -0.32
C HIS A 40 5.14 -6.89 -0.22
N PRO A 41 4.09 -7.59 -0.71
CA PRO A 41 4.01 -9.06 -0.67
C PRO A 41 5.05 -9.85 -1.51
N VAL A 42 6.00 -9.15 -2.14
CA VAL A 42 7.03 -9.69 -3.05
C VAL A 42 8.31 -8.93 -2.69
N ASP A 43 9.29 -9.61 -2.11
CA ASP A 43 10.44 -8.96 -1.46
C ASP A 43 11.30 -8.19 -2.45
N GLU A 44 11.40 -8.68 -3.68
CA GLU A 44 12.18 -8.06 -4.76
C GLU A 44 11.61 -6.70 -5.20
N ARG A 45 10.45 -6.29 -4.68
CA ARG A 45 9.83 -4.99 -4.96
C ARG A 45 10.01 -3.96 -3.84
N ILE A 46 10.50 -4.37 -2.67
CA ILE A 46 10.87 -3.48 -1.57
C ILE A 46 12.03 -2.58 -2.04
N GLY A 47 12.05 -1.33 -1.58
CA GLY A 47 13.03 -0.32 -2.00
C GLY A 47 12.83 0.24 -3.41
N LYS A 48 11.81 -0.24 -4.16
CA LYS A 48 11.47 0.27 -5.50
C LYS A 48 10.26 1.21 -5.45
N PRO A 49 10.14 2.18 -6.38
CA PRO A 49 8.97 3.06 -6.44
C PRO A 49 7.66 2.31 -6.65
N MET A 50 6.60 2.78 -5.98
CA MET A 50 5.22 2.33 -6.19
C MET A 50 4.79 2.56 -7.65
N LYS A 51 3.93 1.67 -8.16
CA LYS A 51 3.39 1.75 -9.53
C LYS A 51 1.88 1.98 -9.48
N GLY A 52 1.38 2.89 -10.32
CA GLY A 52 -0.05 3.20 -10.43
C GLY A 52 -0.35 4.67 -10.74
N GLY A 53 0.59 5.58 -10.48
CA GLY A 53 0.44 7.02 -10.77
C GLY A 53 -0.58 7.74 -9.88
N ASP A 54 -1.08 7.09 -8.84
CA ASP A 54 -2.24 7.50 -8.06
C ASP A 54 -1.90 7.62 -6.57
N ASN A 55 -0.71 8.12 -6.22
CA ASN A 55 -0.29 8.37 -4.83
C ASN A 55 -0.45 9.83 -4.39
N GLN A 56 -0.60 10.77 -5.34
CA GLN A 56 -0.48 12.21 -5.07
C GLN A 56 -1.49 12.72 -4.03
N ARG A 57 -2.75 12.29 -4.13
CA ARG A 57 -3.79 12.68 -3.18
C ARG A 57 -3.45 12.26 -1.73
N ALA A 58 -2.75 11.14 -1.53
CA ALA A 58 -2.29 10.74 -0.22
C ALA A 58 -1.01 11.48 0.19
N LEU A 59 0.01 11.49 -0.68
CA LEU A 59 1.34 12.00 -0.34
C LEU A 59 1.44 13.54 -0.31
N VAL A 60 0.53 14.25 -0.96
CA VAL A 60 0.55 15.72 -1.06
C VAL A 60 -0.66 16.35 -0.36
N GLU A 61 -1.85 15.79 -0.55
CA GLU A 61 -3.09 16.37 -0.02
C GLU A 61 -3.53 15.73 1.31
N GLY A 62 -2.85 14.68 1.79
CA GLY A 62 -3.18 14.01 3.05
C GLY A 62 -4.50 13.22 3.01
N GLN A 63 -5.02 12.91 1.83
CA GLN A 63 -6.37 12.34 1.68
C GLN A 63 -6.40 10.81 1.80
N SER A 64 -7.60 10.32 2.10
CA SER A 64 -7.98 8.92 1.92
C SER A 64 -8.98 8.78 0.77
N TYR A 65 -8.81 7.78 -0.10
CA TYR A 65 -9.63 7.60 -1.30
C TYR A 65 -9.57 6.17 -1.83
N VAL A 66 -10.56 5.84 -2.66
CA VAL A 66 -10.57 4.62 -3.46
C VAL A 66 -10.15 4.97 -4.89
N SER A 67 -9.37 4.09 -5.51
CA SER A 67 -8.88 4.20 -6.89
C SER A 67 -8.99 2.86 -7.59
N THR A 68 -9.24 2.89 -8.90
CA THR A 68 -9.14 1.75 -9.80
C THR A 68 -8.00 1.99 -10.76
N ALA A 69 -6.96 1.15 -10.72
CA ALA A 69 -5.86 1.27 -11.67
C ALA A 69 -5.03 0.00 -11.75
N ARG A 70 -4.19 -0.06 -12.80
CA ARG A 70 -3.29 -1.17 -13.07
C ARG A 70 -2.00 -1.01 -12.27
N GLY A 71 -1.72 -2.00 -11.43
CA GLY A 71 -0.47 -2.12 -10.67
C GLY A 71 0.45 -3.19 -11.23
N SER A 72 1.48 -3.54 -10.46
CA SER A 72 2.43 -4.61 -10.80
C SER A 72 1.87 -6.03 -10.60
N LEU A 73 0.64 -6.16 -10.10
CA LEU A 73 -0.07 -7.42 -9.91
C LEU A 73 -1.31 -7.55 -10.82
N GLY A 74 -1.60 -6.56 -11.68
CA GLY A 74 -2.81 -6.52 -12.51
C GLY A 74 -3.71 -5.33 -12.21
N TYR A 75 -4.96 -5.36 -12.70
CA TYR A 75 -5.98 -4.37 -12.39
C TYR A 75 -6.58 -4.61 -11.01
N SER A 76 -6.74 -3.54 -10.23
CA SER A 76 -7.27 -3.63 -8.87
C SER A 76 -8.14 -2.43 -8.50
N VAL A 77 -9.14 -2.68 -7.67
CA VAL A 77 -9.74 -1.65 -6.80
C VAL A 77 -8.88 -1.57 -5.54
N ARG A 78 -8.52 -0.36 -5.14
CA ARG A 78 -7.62 -0.15 -4.01
C ARG A 78 -7.99 1.08 -3.19
N GLY A 79 -8.02 0.90 -1.88
CA GLY A 79 -8.05 1.99 -0.93
C GLY A 79 -6.64 2.52 -0.70
N LYS A 80 -6.53 3.84 -0.54
CA LYS A 80 -5.30 4.54 -0.19
C LYS A 80 -5.55 5.57 0.89
N ALA A 81 -4.56 5.75 1.76
CA ALA A 81 -4.57 6.76 2.80
C ALA A 81 -3.15 7.25 3.07
N ALA A 82 -3.05 8.54 3.41
CA ALA A 82 -1.82 9.14 3.93
C ALA A 82 -1.49 8.56 5.31
N ILE A 83 -0.19 8.41 5.59
CA ILE A 83 0.32 8.07 6.92
C ILE A 83 0.90 9.35 7.51
N PHE A 84 0.47 9.68 8.73
CA PHE A 84 0.90 10.87 9.44
C PHE A 84 1.80 10.50 10.63
N ASP A 85 2.80 11.34 10.91
CA ASP A 85 3.52 11.30 12.19
C ASP A 85 2.70 11.98 13.32
N ALA A 86 3.25 11.99 14.53
CA ALA A 86 2.61 12.60 15.69
C ALA A 86 2.46 14.13 15.57
N GLN A 87 3.20 14.78 14.67
CA GLN A 87 3.14 16.21 14.40
C GLN A 87 2.17 16.56 13.26
N GLY A 88 1.57 15.56 12.61
CA GLY A 88 0.64 15.74 11.49
C GLY A 88 1.32 15.89 10.13
N ASN A 89 2.63 15.59 10.02
CA ASN A 89 3.30 15.58 8.72
C ASN A 89 3.00 14.28 7.97
N ILE A 90 2.87 14.37 6.64
CA ILE A 90 2.73 13.18 5.80
C ILE A 90 4.09 12.50 5.67
N ILE A 91 4.19 11.29 6.19
CA ILE A 91 5.43 10.49 6.19
C ILE A 91 5.36 9.29 5.24
N GLY A 92 4.19 9.00 4.67
CA GLY A 92 4.05 7.90 3.73
C GLY A 92 2.61 7.66 3.27
N VAL A 93 2.41 6.52 2.63
CA VAL A 93 1.11 6.10 2.07
C VAL A 93 0.92 4.60 2.27
N VAL A 94 -0.30 4.22 2.63
CA VAL A 94 -0.74 2.82 2.60
C VAL A 94 -1.66 2.59 1.40
N SER A 95 -1.52 1.44 0.74
CA SER A 95 -2.44 0.99 -0.31
C SER A 95 -2.82 -0.47 -0.09
N VAL A 96 -4.12 -0.72 0.02
CA VAL A 96 -4.70 -2.06 0.12
C VAL A 96 -5.54 -2.30 -1.12
N GLY A 97 -5.31 -3.41 -1.81
CA GLY A 97 -5.99 -3.67 -3.09
C GLY A 97 -6.49 -5.09 -3.24
N TYR A 98 -7.57 -5.21 -4.01
CA TYR A 98 -8.18 -6.47 -4.44
C TYR A 98 -8.16 -6.50 -5.98
N LEU A 99 -7.70 -7.61 -6.56
CA LEU A 99 -7.69 -7.78 -8.00
C LEU A 99 -9.11 -7.92 -8.50
N LEU A 100 -9.43 -7.24 -9.61
CA LEU A 100 -10.76 -7.33 -10.23
C LEU A 100 -11.08 -8.75 -10.66
N ASP A 101 -10.10 -9.46 -11.22
CA ASP A 101 -10.25 -10.84 -11.69
C ASP A 101 -10.65 -11.80 -10.55
N ARG A 102 -10.20 -11.54 -9.31
CA ARG A 102 -10.59 -12.33 -8.13
C ARG A 102 -11.91 -11.89 -7.49
N LEU A 103 -12.41 -10.71 -7.83
CA LEU A 103 -13.70 -10.22 -7.34
C LEU A 103 -14.86 -10.82 -8.12
N GLN A 104 -14.66 -11.10 -9.41
CA GLN A 104 -15.66 -11.81 -10.23
C GLN A 104 -15.96 -13.19 -9.65
N ASP A 105 -14.95 -13.95 -9.24
CA ASP A 105 -15.11 -15.28 -8.62
C ASP A 105 -15.82 -15.29 -7.25
N ARG A 106 -16.05 -14.14 -6.61
CA ARG A 106 -16.70 -14.05 -5.28
C ARG A 106 -18.13 -13.52 -5.31
N ILE A 107 -18.61 -13.08 -6.47
CA ILE A 107 -19.95 -12.50 -6.65
C ILE A 107 -20.91 -13.48 -7.35
N GLU A 108 -20.40 -14.58 -7.89
CA GLU A 108 -21.18 -15.74 -8.35
C GLU A 108 -21.23 -16.85 -7.29
#